data_AF-A0A7X8D7Y5-F1
#
_entry.id   AF-A0A7X8D7Y5-F1
#
_cell.length_a   1.000
_cell.length_b   1.000
_cell.length_c   1.000
_cell.angle_alpha   90.00
_cell.angle_beta   90.00
_cell.angle_gamma   90.00
#
_symmetry.space_group_name_H-M   'P 1'
#
loop_
_entity.id
_entity.type
_entity.pdbx_description
1 polymer ?
#
loop_
_entity_poly.entity_id
_entity_poly.type
_entity_poly.pdbx_seq_one_letter_code
_entity_poly.pdbx_strand_id
1 'polypeptide(L)'
;MKRNSLIIILILAVALLISGCDNKDKAAEQATEAPTQPMPMEPTQIPVPEFDMELPEGYDPSTEEDPGSIIGGDEAAAADVHIYAGSSPIPIDPVDMPSPTPRQALAFTYAKYTADKLGLSFESVAGYDVDDSQENVYRLIEPAGLVKDNYAVEISLSFAPITKNYSINNVRTDLRSTLDNLGKVNYKTWEATGTSKRSLLGKDGYYGNYRGVLFDGTIVRGRVHMAIVNDKLLTLHVSCPGWYNTDYMGVYSHIRSTLKLL
;
A
#
# COMPACT_ATOMS: atom_id res chain seq x y z
N MET A 1 -17.19 -47.87 11.05
CA MET A 1 -16.12 -46.89 10.78
C MET A 1 -16.52 -45.53 11.36
N LYS A 2 -16.15 -45.26 12.61
CA LYS A 2 -16.27 -43.95 13.30
C LYS A 2 -15.21 -43.90 14.41
N ARG A 3 -14.01 -43.46 14.05
CA ARG A 3 -12.89 -43.09 14.94
C ARG A 3 -12.08 -42.17 14.05
N ASN A 4 -12.13 -40.86 14.31
CA ASN A 4 -11.15 -39.85 13.86
C ASN A 4 -11.57 -38.41 14.21
N SER A 5 -12.77 -38.16 14.77
CA SER A 5 -13.19 -36.79 15.14
C SER A 5 -12.82 -36.33 16.55
N LEU A 6 -11.93 -37.02 17.29
CA LEU A 6 -11.64 -36.70 18.70
C LEU A 6 -10.26 -36.09 18.97
N ILE A 7 -9.45 -35.84 17.93
CA ILE A 7 -8.08 -35.29 18.09
C ILE A 7 -8.04 -33.76 17.93
N ILE A 8 -9.08 -33.14 17.39
CA ILE A 8 -9.11 -31.69 17.09
C ILE A 8 -9.43 -30.82 18.33
N ILE A 9 -9.91 -31.42 19.43
CA ILE A 9 -10.33 -30.66 20.63
C ILE A 9 -9.21 -30.56 21.70
N LEU A 10 -8.11 -31.31 21.57
CA LEU A 10 -7.06 -31.36 22.60
C LEU A 10 -5.92 -30.35 22.42
N ILE A 11 -5.88 -29.63 21.29
CA ILE A 11 -4.78 -28.68 20.99
C ILE A 11 -5.07 -27.27 21.55
N LEU A 12 -6.30 -27.00 21.99
CA LEU A 12 -6.73 -25.67 22.43
C LEU A 12 -6.63 -25.42 23.95
N ALA A 13 -5.96 -26.30 24.72
CA ALA A 13 -6.02 -26.28 26.20
C ALA A 13 -4.65 -26.26 26.93
N VAL A 14 -3.52 -26.05 26.25
CA VAL A 14 -2.17 -26.13 26.88
C VAL A 14 -1.29 -24.89 26.63
N ALA A 15 -1.87 -23.72 26.43
CA ALA A 15 -1.11 -22.46 26.32
C ALA A 15 -1.37 -21.47 27.48
N LEU A 16 -2.00 -21.93 28.56
CA LEU A 16 -2.06 -21.21 29.82
C LEU A 16 -1.24 -22.02 30.82
N LEU A 17 -0.01 -21.56 31.08
CA LEU A 17 0.69 -21.52 32.37
C LEU A 17 2.22 -21.46 32.16
N ILE A 18 2.87 -20.67 33.03
CA ILE A 18 4.32 -20.60 33.36
C ILE A 18 5.19 -19.90 32.28
N SER A 19 5.95 -18.81 32.51
CA SER A 19 6.70 -18.37 33.69
C SER A 19 6.93 -16.85 33.69
N GLY A 20 6.99 -16.27 34.89
CA GLY A 20 7.52 -14.92 35.15
C GLY A 20 8.95 -14.90 35.68
N CYS A 21 9.38 -13.67 35.98
CA CYS A 21 10.53 -13.19 36.78
C CYS A 21 11.89 -12.94 36.11
N ASP A 22 12.08 -11.64 35.82
CA ASP A 22 13.16 -10.74 36.27
C ASP A 22 14.63 -11.19 36.21
N ASN A 23 15.45 -10.40 35.49
CA ASN A 23 16.42 -9.54 36.19
C ASN A 23 16.91 -8.36 35.34
N LYS A 24 17.09 -7.25 36.06
CA LYS A 24 17.52 -5.91 35.63
C LYS A 24 19.04 -5.78 35.58
N ASP A 25 19.49 -4.78 34.80
CA ASP A 25 20.46 -3.70 35.11
C ASP A 25 21.30 -3.39 33.85
N LYS A 26 21.17 -2.24 33.17
CA LYS A 26 21.44 -0.81 33.50
C LYS A 26 22.74 -0.31 32.84
N ALA A 27 22.68 0.98 32.45
CA ALA A 27 23.75 1.91 32.04
C ALA A 27 24.19 1.86 30.56
N ALA A 28 24.37 2.97 29.84
CA ALA A 28 24.22 4.40 30.11
C ALA A 28 24.08 5.17 28.79
N GLU A 29 23.34 6.28 28.84
CA GLU A 29 23.28 7.36 27.85
C GLU A 29 24.65 7.97 27.56
N GLN A 30 24.89 8.31 26.29
CA GLN A 30 25.76 9.41 25.92
C GLN A 30 25.13 10.16 24.74
N ALA A 31 24.38 11.21 25.06
CA ALA A 31 23.87 12.18 24.09
C ALA A 31 25.07 12.93 23.48
N THR A 32 25.18 12.91 22.16
CA THR A 32 26.13 13.74 21.43
C THR A 32 25.32 14.72 20.59
N GLU A 33 25.58 16.01 20.81
CA GLU A 33 24.87 17.16 20.26
C GLU A 33 24.86 17.14 18.72
N ALA A 34 23.68 17.39 18.15
CA ALA A 34 23.50 17.57 16.71
C ALA A 34 23.98 18.97 16.29
N PRO A 35 24.73 19.11 15.19
CA PRO A 35 25.16 20.42 14.69
C PRO A 35 23.96 21.18 14.11
N THR A 36 23.72 22.38 14.64
CA THR A 36 22.72 23.34 14.17
C THR A 36 23.11 23.86 12.78
N GLN A 37 22.29 23.58 11.76
CA GLN A 37 22.40 24.26 10.46
C GLN A 37 21.67 25.61 10.52
N PRO A 38 22.28 26.72 10.08
CA PRO A 38 21.57 27.99 9.93
C PRO A 38 20.60 27.93 8.74
N MET A 39 19.38 28.42 8.93
CA MET A 39 18.39 28.59 7.85
C MET A 39 18.83 29.72 6.91
N PRO A 40 18.91 29.51 5.59
CA PRO A 40 19.10 30.60 4.65
C PRO A 40 17.87 30.74 3.77
N MET A 41 16.91 31.59 4.14
CA MET A 41 16.02 32.25 3.17
C MET A 41 15.61 33.61 3.74
N GLU A 42 16.41 34.61 3.39
CA GLU A 42 16.03 36.01 3.42
C GLU A 42 14.97 36.24 2.31
N PRO A 43 13.85 36.93 2.58
CA PRO A 43 12.86 37.18 1.55
C PRO A 43 13.36 38.26 0.60
N THR A 44 13.70 37.87 -0.63
CA THR A 44 13.94 38.80 -1.73
C THR A 44 12.61 39.48 -2.10
N GLN A 45 12.48 40.78 -1.81
CA GLN A 45 11.36 41.61 -2.29
C GLN A 45 11.42 41.70 -3.82
N ILE A 46 10.45 41.08 -4.49
CA ILE A 46 10.17 41.35 -5.91
C ILE A 46 9.15 42.51 -5.93
N PRO A 47 9.39 43.61 -6.67
CA PRO A 47 8.40 44.68 -6.77
C PRO A 47 7.15 44.19 -7.50
N VAL A 48 5.98 44.40 -6.90
CA VAL A 48 4.68 44.25 -7.57
C VAL A 48 4.52 45.43 -8.53
N PRO A 49 4.22 45.22 -9.83
CA PRO A 49 3.88 46.34 -10.71
C PRO A 49 2.52 46.91 -10.28
N GLU A 50 2.50 48.20 -9.93
CA GLU A 50 1.26 48.96 -9.76
C GLU A 50 0.55 49.02 -11.11
N PHE A 51 -0.64 48.43 -11.19
CA PHE A 51 -1.57 48.68 -12.29
C PHE A 51 -2.41 49.89 -11.91
N ASP A 52 -2.27 50.95 -12.68
CA ASP A 52 -3.10 52.14 -12.57
C ASP A 52 -4.53 51.80 -13.02
N MET A 53 -5.48 51.94 -12.10
CA MET A 53 -6.91 51.68 -12.32
C MET A 53 -7.71 52.98 -12.52
N GLU A 54 -7.05 54.10 -12.79
CA GLU A 54 -7.75 55.35 -13.08
C GLU A 54 -8.40 55.30 -14.48
N LEU A 55 -9.72 55.14 -14.49
CA LEU A 55 -10.54 55.41 -15.68
C LEU A 55 -10.46 56.91 -16.00
N PRO A 56 -10.31 57.30 -17.28
CA PRO A 56 -10.18 58.70 -17.65
C PRO A 56 -11.39 59.52 -17.18
N GLU A 57 -11.13 60.73 -16.66
CA GLU A 57 -12.19 61.66 -16.26
C GLU A 57 -13.15 61.92 -17.42
N GLY A 58 -14.43 61.58 -17.22
CA GLY A 58 -15.49 61.71 -18.23
C GLY A 58 -15.87 60.42 -18.96
N TYR A 59 -15.33 59.27 -18.58
CA TYR A 59 -15.81 57.97 -19.06
C TYR A 59 -17.23 57.68 -18.56
N ASP A 60 -18.20 57.64 -19.48
CA ASP A 60 -19.59 57.27 -19.19
C ASP A 60 -19.85 55.82 -19.60
N PRO A 61 -19.95 54.88 -18.63
CA PRO A 61 -20.15 53.47 -18.90
C PRO A 61 -21.53 53.15 -19.51
N SER A 62 -22.49 54.08 -19.47
CA SER A 62 -23.81 53.88 -20.08
C SER A 62 -23.78 53.92 -21.62
N THR A 63 -22.64 54.33 -22.20
CA THR A 63 -22.44 54.33 -23.65
C THR A 63 -22.17 52.94 -24.24
N GLU A 64 -21.85 51.95 -23.40
CA GLU A 64 -21.68 50.55 -23.80
C GLU A 64 -22.97 49.73 -23.74
N GLU A 65 -24.07 50.31 -23.24
CA GLU A 65 -25.38 49.67 -23.24
C GLU A 65 -26.11 49.93 -24.57
N ASP A 66 -26.37 48.88 -25.34
CA ASP A 66 -27.14 48.94 -26.59
C ASP A 66 -28.58 49.40 -26.29
N PRO A 67 -29.09 50.51 -26.88
CA PRO A 67 -30.43 51.05 -26.60
C PRO A 67 -31.60 50.17 -27.11
N GLY A 68 -31.32 48.94 -27.54
CA GLY A 68 -32.27 47.98 -28.08
C GLY A 68 -33.15 47.23 -27.07
N SER A 69 -33.37 47.75 -25.85
CA SER A 69 -34.33 47.16 -24.92
C SER A 69 -35.26 48.22 -24.35
N ILE A 70 -36.43 48.42 -24.96
CA ILE A 70 -37.70 48.71 -24.25
C ILE A 70 -38.88 48.15 -25.06
N ILE A 71 -39.50 47.10 -24.50
CA ILE A 71 -40.95 46.84 -24.40
C ILE A 71 -41.85 47.63 -25.36
N GLY A 72 -42.53 46.92 -26.26
CA GLY A 72 -43.67 47.44 -27.02
C GLY A 72 -44.89 46.53 -26.90
N GLY A 73 -45.93 47.01 -26.20
CA GLY A 73 -47.32 46.65 -26.47
C GLY A 73 -47.94 45.54 -25.60
N ASP A 74 -48.88 45.95 -24.75
CA ASP A 74 -49.83 45.11 -24.03
C ASP A 74 -50.52 44.07 -24.93
N GLU A 75 -50.51 42.80 -24.52
CA GLU A 75 -51.70 41.95 -24.57
C GLU A 75 -51.53 40.80 -23.56
N ALA A 76 -52.31 40.85 -22.48
CA ALA A 76 -52.45 39.76 -21.54
C ALA A 76 -53.28 38.64 -22.17
N ALA A 77 -52.71 37.45 -22.34
CA ALA A 77 -53.42 36.18 -22.09
C ALA A 77 -52.51 34.95 -22.15
N ALA A 78 -52.46 34.26 -21.01
CA ALA A 78 -52.33 32.82 -20.84
C ALA A 78 -50.97 32.14 -21.10
N ALA A 79 -50.31 31.87 -19.96
CA ALA A 79 -49.50 30.69 -19.66
C ALA A 79 -48.19 30.52 -20.44
N ASP A 80 -47.17 31.27 -20.02
CA ASP A 80 -45.85 30.66 -19.86
C ASP A 80 -45.17 31.23 -18.61
N VAL A 81 -45.04 30.39 -17.58
CA VAL A 81 -44.27 30.71 -16.38
C VAL A 81 -42.81 30.59 -16.79
N HIS A 82 -42.14 31.71 -17.05
CA HIS A 82 -40.68 31.70 -17.13
C HIS A 82 -40.13 31.30 -15.76
N ILE A 83 -39.80 30.03 -15.63
CA ILE A 83 -39.04 29.48 -14.51
C ILE A 83 -37.72 30.24 -14.51
N TYR A 84 -37.55 31.15 -13.55
CA TYR A 84 -36.24 31.68 -13.21
C TYR A 84 -35.41 30.47 -12.82
N ALA A 85 -34.50 30.05 -13.70
CA ALA A 85 -33.64 28.91 -13.48
C ALA A 85 -32.79 29.21 -12.24
N GLY A 86 -33.23 28.68 -11.10
CA GLY A 86 -32.50 28.78 -9.85
C GLY A 86 -31.09 28.27 -10.09
N SER A 87 -30.10 29.11 -9.78
CA SER A 87 -28.71 28.71 -9.74
C SER A 87 -28.60 27.45 -8.89
N SER A 88 -28.38 26.29 -9.49
CA SER A 88 -27.85 25.17 -8.72
C SER A 88 -26.48 25.61 -8.23
N PRO A 89 -26.23 25.66 -6.91
CA PRO A 89 -24.90 25.98 -6.39
C PRO A 89 -23.89 25.03 -7.03
N ILE A 90 -22.90 25.57 -7.74
CA ILE A 90 -21.78 24.77 -8.24
C ILE A 90 -20.95 24.43 -6.99
N PRO A 91 -20.77 23.15 -6.65
CA PRO A 91 -19.85 22.77 -5.59
C PRO A 91 -18.44 23.21 -6.00
N ILE A 92 -17.92 24.24 -5.34
CA ILE A 92 -16.51 24.63 -5.46
C ILE A 92 -15.80 23.76 -4.44
N ASP A 93 -15.02 22.79 -4.92
CA ASP A 93 -14.05 22.12 -4.06
C ASP A 93 -13.10 23.20 -3.52
N PRO A 94 -12.94 23.34 -2.19
CA PRO A 94 -12.02 24.30 -1.63
C PRO A 94 -10.62 24.08 -2.24
N VAL A 95 -10.12 25.10 -2.93
CA VAL A 95 -8.80 25.06 -3.60
C VAL A 95 -7.68 24.76 -2.58
N ASP A 96 -7.92 25.11 -1.32
CA ASP A 96 -6.99 24.95 -0.19
C ASP A 96 -7.45 23.88 0.81
N MET A 97 -8.00 22.75 0.34
CA MET A 97 -8.02 21.57 1.22
C MET A 97 -6.56 21.22 1.54
N PRO A 98 -6.14 21.20 2.82
CA PRO A 98 -4.77 20.91 3.16
C PRO A 98 -4.38 19.56 2.56
N SER A 99 -3.27 19.54 1.82
CA SER A 99 -2.71 18.28 1.34
C SER A 99 -2.53 17.35 2.55
N PRO A 100 -2.97 16.08 2.49
CA PRO A 100 -2.86 15.17 3.62
C PRO A 100 -1.43 15.16 4.16
N THR A 101 -1.25 15.40 5.46
CA THR A 101 0.06 15.38 6.09
C THR A 101 0.77 14.07 5.73
N PRO A 102 1.99 14.11 5.15
CA PRO A 102 2.70 12.91 4.76
C PRO A 102 2.88 11.99 5.97
N ARG A 103 2.49 10.72 5.81
CA ARG A 103 2.73 9.73 6.86
C ARG A 103 4.25 9.57 7.07
N GLN A 104 4.65 9.43 8.32
CA GLN A 104 6.01 9.00 8.64
C GLN A 104 6.31 7.63 8.00
N ALA A 105 7.47 7.52 7.34
CA ALA A 105 7.96 6.27 6.78
C ALA A 105 8.38 5.30 7.89
N LEU A 106 8.09 4.02 7.70
CA LEU A 106 8.57 2.99 8.62
C LEU A 106 10.07 2.74 8.44
N ALA A 107 10.78 2.59 9.55
CA ALA A 107 12.16 2.12 9.58
C ALA A 107 12.20 0.66 10.04
N PHE A 108 12.96 -0.18 9.34
CA PHE A 108 13.10 -1.60 9.67
C PHE A 108 14.54 -1.94 10.02
N THR A 109 14.71 -2.74 11.06
CA THR A 109 15.96 -3.46 11.31
C THR A 109 15.86 -4.82 10.63
N TYR A 110 16.93 -5.24 9.96
CA TYR A 110 16.96 -6.53 9.26
C TYR A 110 17.75 -7.57 10.07
N ALA A 111 17.24 -8.80 10.06
CA ALA A 111 17.91 -9.97 10.61
C ALA A 111 18.02 -11.06 9.54
N LYS A 112 19.04 -11.91 9.66
CA LYS A 112 19.22 -13.06 8.79
C LYS A 112 18.28 -14.18 9.21
N TYR A 113 17.54 -14.71 8.25
CA TYR A 113 16.69 -15.89 8.37
C TYR A 113 17.24 -17.02 7.50
N THR A 114 17.14 -18.24 8.03
CA THR A 114 17.54 -19.46 7.33
C THR A 114 16.32 -20.38 7.27
N ALA A 115 15.89 -20.69 6.05
CA ALA A 115 14.82 -21.64 5.76
C ALA A 115 15.47 -22.96 5.32
N ASP A 116 15.91 -23.77 6.29
CA ASP A 116 16.70 -24.98 6.04
C ASP A 116 15.97 -25.99 5.14
N LYS A 117 14.65 -26.17 5.35
CA LYS A 117 13.82 -27.08 4.56
C LYS A 117 13.69 -26.66 3.09
N LEU A 118 13.74 -25.34 2.84
CA LEU A 118 13.73 -24.79 1.48
C LEU A 118 15.14 -24.69 0.87
N GLY A 119 16.19 -24.83 1.67
CA GLY A 119 17.56 -24.58 1.23
C GLY A 119 17.80 -23.11 0.90
N LEU A 120 17.22 -22.18 1.67
CA LEU A 120 17.31 -20.73 1.42
C LEU A 120 17.84 -19.97 2.65
N SER A 121 18.59 -18.89 2.40
CA SER A 121 18.85 -17.85 3.41
C SER A 121 18.59 -16.47 2.84
N PHE A 122 18.13 -15.55 3.68
CA PHE A 122 17.78 -14.19 3.29
C PHE A 122 17.75 -13.28 4.52
N GLU A 123 17.65 -11.97 4.30
CA GLU A 123 17.41 -11.01 5.37
C GLU A 123 16.01 -10.42 5.26
N SER A 124 15.32 -10.28 6.39
CA SER A 124 13.98 -9.71 6.50
C SER A 124 13.84 -8.93 7.81
N VAL A 125 12.67 -8.34 8.05
CA VAL A 125 12.37 -7.56 9.26
C VAL A 125 12.63 -8.41 10.49
N ALA A 126 13.46 -7.90 11.40
CA ALA A 126 13.79 -8.56 12.65
C ALA A 126 12.57 -8.68 13.58
N GLY A 127 12.50 -9.77 14.33
CA GLY A 127 11.47 -9.99 15.35
C GLY A 127 10.12 -10.48 14.82
N TYR A 128 10.02 -10.85 13.53
CA TYR A 128 8.84 -11.54 13.02
C TYR A 128 8.79 -12.99 13.49
N ASP A 129 7.58 -13.47 13.78
CA ASP A 129 7.33 -14.84 14.17
C ASP A 129 7.59 -15.77 12.98
N VAL A 130 8.42 -16.78 13.21
CA VAL A 130 8.79 -17.77 12.19
C VAL A 130 7.83 -18.94 12.24
N ASP A 131 7.22 -19.24 11.09
CA ASP A 131 6.53 -20.50 10.86
C ASP A 131 7.20 -21.29 9.75
N ASP A 132 7.93 -22.31 10.17
CA ASP A 132 8.57 -23.33 9.33
C ASP A 132 7.94 -24.71 9.59
N SER A 133 6.63 -24.77 9.86
CA SER A 133 5.95 -26.05 10.13
C SER A 133 5.81 -26.94 8.89
N GLN A 134 5.76 -26.34 7.70
CA GLN A 134 5.56 -27.05 6.43
C GLN A 134 6.88 -27.26 5.69
N GLU A 135 7.01 -28.37 4.97
CA GLU A 135 8.27 -28.72 4.28
C GLU A 135 8.59 -27.77 3.11
N ASN A 136 7.57 -27.30 2.40
CA ASN A 136 7.71 -26.51 1.18
C ASN A 136 7.31 -25.04 1.34
N VAL A 137 7.08 -24.57 2.57
CA VAL A 137 6.68 -23.19 2.86
C VAL A 137 7.38 -22.70 4.12
N TYR A 138 7.95 -21.50 4.03
CA TYR A 138 8.53 -20.77 5.15
C TYR A 138 7.82 -19.43 5.26
N ARG A 139 7.33 -19.07 6.45
CA ARG A 139 6.57 -17.83 6.68
C ARG A 139 7.16 -17.01 7.80
N LEU A 140 7.14 -15.70 7.63
CA LEU A 140 7.38 -14.70 8.65
C LEU A 140 6.09 -13.90 8.85
N ILE A 141 5.64 -13.81 10.10
CA ILE A 141 4.39 -13.15 10.46
C ILE A 141 4.71 -12.00 11.42
N GLU A 142 4.15 -10.83 11.18
CA GLU A 142 4.28 -9.69 12.09
C GLU A 142 3.63 -10.02 13.44
N PRO A 143 4.34 -9.90 14.57
CA PRO A 143 3.80 -10.22 15.89
C PRO A 143 2.67 -9.23 16.25
N ALA A 144 1.68 -9.71 16.99
CA ALA A 144 0.44 -8.97 17.28
C ALA A 144 0.67 -7.54 17.83
N GLY A 145 1.73 -7.32 18.62
CA GLY A 145 2.06 -6.01 19.19
C GLY A 145 2.62 -4.99 18.19
N LEU A 146 2.99 -5.40 16.98
CA LEU A 146 3.53 -4.54 15.93
C LEU A 146 2.55 -4.31 14.79
N VAL A 147 1.40 -5.00 14.78
CA VAL A 147 0.39 -4.95 13.72
C VAL A 147 -0.11 -3.52 13.49
N LYS A 148 -0.19 -3.13 12.23
CA LYS A 148 -0.66 -1.80 11.78
C LYS A 148 -1.90 -1.97 10.92
N ASP A 149 -2.79 -0.98 10.95
CA ASP A 149 -4.05 -0.94 10.19
C ASP A 149 -4.85 -2.25 10.23
N ASN A 150 -4.88 -2.91 11.39
CA ASN A 150 -5.62 -4.17 11.59
C ASN A 150 -5.20 -5.32 10.64
N TYR A 151 -3.99 -5.28 10.08
CA TYR A 151 -3.48 -6.32 9.20
C TYR A 151 -2.03 -6.68 9.52
N ALA A 152 -1.81 -7.92 9.96
CA ALA A 152 -0.47 -8.45 10.17
C ALA A 152 0.22 -8.69 8.83
N VAL A 153 1.44 -8.19 8.68
CA VAL A 153 2.26 -8.46 7.50
C VAL A 153 2.61 -9.95 7.48
N GLU A 154 2.45 -10.57 6.32
CA GLU A 154 2.89 -11.94 6.06
C GLU A 154 3.90 -11.92 4.92
N ILE A 155 5.05 -12.56 5.14
CA ILE A 155 6.07 -12.80 4.13
C ILE A 155 6.23 -14.30 4.01
N SER A 156 5.96 -14.86 2.84
CA SER A 156 6.09 -16.29 2.60
C SER A 156 7.02 -16.58 1.43
N LEU A 157 7.82 -17.64 1.61
CA LEU A 157 8.63 -18.28 0.58
C LEU A 157 8.14 -19.71 0.44
N SER A 158 7.93 -20.15 -0.80
CA SER A 158 7.52 -21.54 -1.05
C SER A 158 8.11 -22.12 -2.32
N PHE A 159 8.27 -23.44 -2.32
CA PHE A 159 8.64 -24.20 -3.50
C PHE A 159 7.50 -25.12 -3.92
N ALA A 160 7.11 -25.05 -5.19
CA ALA A 160 6.21 -26.04 -5.80
C ALA A 160 6.95 -26.87 -6.85
N PRO A 161 6.71 -28.18 -6.94
CA PRO A 161 7.26 -28.99 -8.02
C PRO A 161 6.67 -28.55 -9.37
N ILE A 162 7.48 -28.59 -10.42
CA ILE A 162 7.05 -28.29 -11.78
C ILE A 162 7.25 -29.50 -12.70
N THR A 163 6.52 -29.52 -13.81
CA THR A 163 6.67 -30.56 -14.83
C THR A 163 7.85 -30.24 -15.75
N LYS A 164 8.35 -31.25 -16.47
CA LYS A 164 9.51 -31.11 -17.37
C LYS A 164 9.33 -30.05 -18.48
N ASN A 165 8.08 -29.80 -18.89
CA ASN A 165 7.76 -28.83 -19.96
C ASN A 165 7.38 -27.45 -19.41
N TYR A 166 7.59 -27.23 -18.11
CA TYR A 166 7.22 -25.99 -17.46
C TYR A 166 8.14 -24.86 -17.91
N SER A 167 7.54 -23.79 -18.42
CA SER A 167 8.25 -22.67 -19.04
C SER A 167 7.98 -21.37 -18.30
N ILE A 168 8.75 -20.33 -18.64
CA ILE A 168 8.53 -18.97 -18.14
C ILE A 168 7.13 -18.42 -18.47
N ASN A 169 6.48 -18.92 -19.53
CA ASN A 169 5.09 -18.57 -19.83
C ASN A 169 4.11 -19.19 -18.84
N ASN A 170 4.40 -20.40 -18.34
CA ASN A 170 3.62 -21.04 -17.28
C ASN A 170 3.75 -20.27 -15.97
N VAL A 171 4.96 -19.81 -15.61
CA VAL A 171 5.16 -18.92 -14.44
C VAL A 171 4.23 -17.71 -14.50
N ARG A 172 4.12 -17.07 -15.67
CA ARG A 172 3.26 -15.90 -15.85
C ARG A 172 1.78 -16.25 -15.71
N THR A 173 1.36 -17.42 -16.16
CA THR A 173 -0.02 -17.91 -16.03
C THR A 173 -0.33 -18.26 -14.58
N ASP A 174 0.53 -19.01 -13.92
CA ASP A 174 0.38 -19.42 -12.52
C ASP A 174 0.35 -18.20 -11.59
N LEU A 175 1.21 -17.21 -11.83
CA LEU A 175 1.19 -15.95 -11.10
C LEU A 175 -0.18 -15.25 -11.19
N ARG A 176 -0.79 -15.20 -12.39
CA ARG A 176 -2.13 -14.62 -12.56
C ARG A 176 -3.17 -15.44 -11.80
N SER A 177 -3.13 -16.76 -11.94
CA SER A 177 -4.04 -17.65 -11.21
C SER A 177 -3.90 -17.52 -9.70
N THR A 178 -2.68 -17.37 -9.17
CA THR A 178 -2.44 -17.12 -7.76
C THR A 178 -3.03 -15.78 -7.31
N LEU A 179 -2.82 -14.70 -8.06
CA LEU A 179 -3.42 -13.40 -7.76
C LEU A 179 -4.96 -13.45 -7.80
N ASP A 180 -5.54 -14.12 -8.79
CA ASP A 180 -7.00 -14.29 -8.89
C ASP A 180 -7.55 -15.12 -7.73
N ASN A 181 -6.83 -16.15 -7.30
CA ASN A 181 -7.24 -17.00 -6.18
C ASN A 181 -7.13 -16.27 -4.84
N LEU A 182 -6.09 -15.45 -4.64
CA LEU A 182 -5.97 -14.59 -3.45
C LEU A 182 -7.17 -13.65 -3.34
N GLY A 183 -7.62 -13.06 -4.45
CA GLY A 183 -8.77 -12.16 -4.48
C GLY A 183 -10.13 -12.78 -4.16
N LYS A 184 -10.24 -14.11 -4.20
CA LYS A 184 -11.48 -14.82 -3.85
C LYS A 184 -11.66 -15.03 -2.34
N VAL A 185 -10.62 -14.79 -1.54
CA VAL A 185 -10.60 -15.13 -0.12
C VAL A 185 -10.68 -13.85 0.70
N ASN A 186 -11.80 -13.66 1.41
CA ASN A 186 -11.96 -12.62 2.42
C ASN A 186 -11.87 -11.15 1.92
N TYR A 187 -12.01 -10.92 0.61
CA TYR A 187 -12.01 -9.57 0.03
C TYR A 187 -13.40 -9.15 -0.44
N LYS A 188 -13.78 -7.91 -0.13
CA LYS A 188 -14.94 -7.21 -0.68
C LYS A 188 -14.64 -6.65 -2.07
N THR A 189 -13.45 -6.06 -2.23
CA THR A 189 -12.95 -5.56 -3.51
C THR A 189 -11.54 -6.05 -3.74
N TRP A 190 -11.19 -6.38 -4.98
CA TRP A 190 -9.88 -6.90 -5.34
C TRP A 190 -9.43 -6.35 -6.69
N GLU A 191 -8.19 -5.85 -6.72
CA GLU A 191 -7.55 -5.27 -7.90
C GLU A 191 -6.12 -5.82 -7.99
N ALA A 192 -5.86 -6.68 -8.97
CA ALA A 192 -4.50 -7.11 -9.29
C ALA A 192 -3.93 -6.26 -10.42
N THR A 193 -2.66 -5.86 -10.30
CA THR A 193 -1.94 -5.20 -11.39
C THR A 193 -1.51 -6.22 -12.44
N GLY A 194 -1.19 -5.75 -13.65
CA GLY A 194 -0.55 -6.58 -14.67
C GLY A 194 0.75 -7.24 -14.18
N THR A 195 1.15 -8.32 -14.85
CA THR A 195 2.38 -9.04 -14.53
C THR A 195 3.58 -8.41 -15.22
N SER A 196 4.68 -8.24 -14.48
CA SER A 196 5.92 -7.63 -14.96
C SER A 196 7.08 -8.59 -14.80
N LYS A 197 8.02 -8.58 -15.76
CA LYS A 197 9.21 -9.42 -15.71
C LYS A 197 10.20 -8.88 -14.68
N ARG A 198 10.75 -9.76 -13.85
CA ARG A 198 11.87 -9.43 -12.94
C ARG A 198 12.56 -10.71 -12.46
N SER A 199 13.87 -10.64 -12.27
CA SER A 199 14.63 -11.78 -11.76
C SER A 199 14.46 -11.99 -10.24
N LEU A 200 14.43 -13.26 -9.85
CA LEU A 200 14.46 -13.75 -8.46
C LEU A 200 15.55 -14.83 -8.38
N LEU A 201 16.47 -14.73 -7.40
CA LEU A 201 17.67 -15.59 -7.34
C LEU A 201 18.48 -15.63 -8.65
N GLY A 202 18.53 -14.52 -9.39
CA GLY A 202 19.21 -14.43 -10.67
C GLY A 202 18.55 -15.23 -11.81
N LYS A 203 17.37 -15.82 -11.60
CA LYS A 203 16.57 -16.52 -12.61
C LYS A 203 15.43 -15.63 -13.09
N ASP A 204 15.06 -15.79 -14.36
CA ASP A 204 13.94 -15.06 -14.93
C ASP A 204 12.62 -15.45 -14.24
N GLY A 205 11.82 -14.43 -13.94
CA GLY A 205 10.56 -14.58 -13.24
C GLY A 205 9.59 -13.47 -13.58
N TYR A 206 8.40 -13.55 -12.99
CA TYR A 206 7.37 -12.53 -13.06
C TYR A 206 6.88 -12.17 -11.68
N TYR A 207 6.53 -10.90 -11.49
CA TYR A 207 5.82 -10.45 -10.30
C TYR A 207 4.53 -9.73 -10.68
N GLY A 208 3.59 -9.71 -9.75
CA GLY A 208 2.37 -8.92 -9.83
C GLY A 208 2.06 -8.35 -8.45
N ASN A 209 1.48 -7.15 -8.43
CA ASN A 209 1.00 -6.54 -7.21
C ASN A 209 -0.51 -6.65 -7.14
N TYR A 210 -1.06 -6.44 -5.96
CA TYR A 210 -2.49 -6.33 -5.78
C TYR A 210 -2.83 -5.32 -4.70
N ARG A 211 -4.09 -4.89 -4.74
CA ARG A 211 -4.77 -4.13 -3.70
C ARG A 211 -6.12 -4.80 -3.45
N GLY A 212 -6.39 -5.13 -2.20
CA GLY A 212 -7.67 -5.64 -1.75
C GLY A 212 -8.24 -4.79 -0.63
N VAL A 213 -9.56 -4.85 -0.45
CA VAL A 213 -10.25 -4.34 0.73
C VAL A 213 -10.98 -5.52 1.36
N LEU A 214 -10.66 -5.84 2.60
CA LEU A 214 -11.29 -6.91 3.37
C LEU A 214 -12.73 -6.53 3.74
N PHE A 215 -13.53 -7.50 4.21
CA PHE A 215 -14.93 -7.24 4.59
C PHE A 215 -15.09 -6.27 5.77
N ASP A 216 -14.09 -6.15 6.63
CA ASP A 216 -14.02 -5.19 7.74
C ASP A 216 -13.57 -3.77 7.29
N GLY A 217 -13.29 -3.58 6.00
CA GLY A 217 -12.81 -2.31 5.44
C GLY A 217 -11.29 -2.15 5.44
N THR A 218 -10.54 -3.10 6.01
CA THR A 218 -9.07 -3.06 6.04
C THR A 218 -8.50 -3.14 4.63
N ILE A 219 -7.63 -2.19 4.27
CA ILE A 219 -6.96 -2.17 2.97
C ILE A 219 -5.70 -3.02 3.08
N VAL A 220 -5.57 -3.99 2.17
CA VAL A 220 -4.38 -4.85 2.07
C VAL A 220 -3.75 -4.63 0.71
N ARG A 221 -2.42 -4.59 0.67
CA ARG A 221 -1.66 -4.62 -0.58
C ARG A 221 -0.59 -5.68 -0.49
N GLY A 222 -0.11 -6.13 -1.63
CA GLY A 222 0.98 -7.09 -1.65
C GLY A 222 1.57 -7.31 -3.01
N ARG A 223 2.60 -8.15 -3.02
CA ARG A 223 3.32 -8.56 -4.22
C ARG A 223 3.56 -10.06 -4.17
N VAL A 224 3.28 -10.73 -5.27
CA VAL A 224 3.68 -12.12 -5.51
C VAL A 224 4.74 -12.11 -6.61
N HIS A 225 5.87 -12.78 -6.38
CA HIS A 225 6.96 -12.94 -7.35
C HIS A 225 7.30 -14.42 -7.49
N MET A 226 7.26 -14.92 -8.72
CA MET A 226 7.54 -16.30 -9.04
C MET A 226 8.70 -16.44 -10.03
N ALA A 227 9.54 -17.45 -9.83
CA ALA A 227 10.62 -17.81 -10.75
C ALA A 227 10.92 -19.31 -10.71
N ILE A 228 11.49 -19.83 -11.80
CA ILE A 228 11.94 -21.23 -11.87
C ILE A 228 13.36 -21.31 -11.31
N VAL A 229 13.54 -22.08 -10.24
CA VAL A 229 14.83 -22.29 -9.56
C VAL A 229 14.98 -23.77 -9.26
N ASN A 230 16.06 -24.40 -9.73
CA ASN A 230 16.39 -25.83 -9.53
C ASN A 230 15.21 -26.77 -9.83
N ASP A 231 14.58 -26.64 -11.01
CA ASP A 231 13.43 -27.45 -11.42
C ASP A 231 12.23 -27.39 -10.46
N LYS A 232 12.10 -26.28 -9.73
CA LYS A 232 10.97 -25.96 -8.86
C LYS A 232 10.50 -24.52 -9.12
N LEU A 233 9.24 -24.24 -8.81
CA LEU A 233 8.69 -22.89 -8.81
C LEU A 233 8.90 -22.27 -7.44
N LEU A 234 9.79 -21.28 -7.34
CA LEU A 234 9.93 -20.45 -6.16
C LEU A 234 8.87 -19.36 -6.18
N THR A 235 8.13 -19.19 -5.09
CA THR A 235 7.22 -18.05 -4.88
C THR A 235 7.66 -17.25 -3.66
N LEU A 236 7.85 -15.95 -3.83
CA LEU A 236 7.98 -14.97 -2.75
C LEU A 236 6.70 -14.13 -2.73
N HIS A 237 5.96 -14.15 -1.64
CA HIS A 237 4.76 -13.36 -1.44
C HIS A 237 4.92 -12.48 -0.20
N VAL A 238 4.66 -11.18 -0.37
CA VAL A 238 4.63 -10.20 0.72
C VAL A 238 3.24 -9.56 0.71
N SER A 239 2.51 -9.69 1.82
CA SER A 239 1.25 -9.00 2.07
C SER A 239 1.43 -8.02 3.23
N CYS A 240 0.81 -6.85 3.12
CA CYS A 240 1.01 -5.76 4.07
C CYS A 240 -0.21 -4.83 4.13
N PRO A 241 -0.34 -4.04 5.21
CA PRO A 241 -1.38 -3.03 5.30
C PRO A 241 -1.21 -1.98 4.20
N GLY A 242 -2.33 -1.61 3.58
CA GLY A 242 -2.37 -0.92 2.30
C GLY A 242 -1.72 0.46 2.33
N TRP A 243 -1.81 1.18 3.45
CA TRP A 243 -1.16 2.48 3.60
C TRP A 243 0.36 2.34 3.64
N TYR A 244 0.89 1.27 4.24
CA TYR A 244 2.33 1.03 4.42
C TYR A 244 3.01 0.32 3.26
N ASN A 245 2.32 0.11 2.15
CA ASN A 245 2.84 -0.67 1.02
C ASN A 245 4.19 -0.16 0.48
N THR A 246 4.41 1.16 0.41
CA THR A 246 5.69 1.70 -0.08
C THR A 246 6.87 1.24 0.77
N ASP A 247 6.71 1.26 2.11
CA ASP A 247 7.75 0.86 3.05
C ASP A 247 8.02 -0.65 2.95
N TYR A 248 6.96 -1.46 2.87
CA TYR A 248 7.07 -2.91 2.73
C TYR A 248 7.57 -3.37 1.36
N MET A 249 7.42 -2.56 0.31
CA MET A 249 8.10 -2.82 -0.98
C MET A 249 9.62 -2.61 -0.86
N GLY A 250 10.09 -1.80 0.09
CA GLY A 250 11.49 -1.74 0.51
C GLY A 250 11.95 -3.05 1.15
N VAL A 251 11.17 -3.60 2.08
CA VAL A 251 11.41 -4.92 2.70
C VAL A 251 11.48 -6.02 1.64
N TYR A 252 10.49 -6.11 0.75
CA TYR A 252 10.52 -7.05 -0.37
C TYR A 252 11.80 -6.92 -1.21
N SER A 253 12.22 -5.68 -1.48
CA SER A 253 13.41 -5.43 -2.28
C SER A 253 14.69 -5.91 -1.58
N HIS A 254 14.78 -5.71 -0.26
CA HIS A 254 15.88 -6.18 0.59
C HIS A 254 15.94 -7.71 0.68
N ILE A 255 14.79 -8.36 0.86
CA ILE A 255 14.69 -9.83 0.82
C ILE A 255 15.21 -10.33 -0.51
N ARG A 256 14.71 -9.78 -1.63
CA ARG A 256 15.11 -10.19 -2.98
C ARG A 256 16.60 -10.01 -3.24
N SER A 257 17.23 -8.96 -2.70
CA SER A 257 18.67 -8.72 -2.89
C SER A 257 19.57 -9.58 -2.00
N THR A 258 19.06 -10.05 -0.87
CA THR A 258 19.82 -10.86 0.10
C THR A 258 19.55 -12.35 0.01
N LEU A 259 18.48 -12.75 -0.70
CA LEU A 259 18.08 -14.14 -0.91
C LEU A 259 19.16 -14.94 -1.63
N LYS A 260 19.50 -16.10 -1.06
CA LYS A 260 20.54 -17.02 -1.52
C LYS A 260 20.07 -18.47 -1.33
N LEU A 261 20.54 -19.36 -2.21
CA LEU A 261 20.50 -20.80 -1.99
C LEU A 261 21.58 -21.19 -0.97
N LEU A 262 21.26 -22.17 -0.12
CA LEU A 262 22.19 -22.77 0.84
C LEU A 262 23.04 -23.88 0.19
#